data_AF-A0A969V367-F1
#
_entry.id   AF-A0A969V367-F1
#
_cell.length_a   1.000
_cell.length_b   1.000
_cell.length_c   1.000
_cell.angle_alpha   90.00
_cell.angle_beta   90.00
_cell.angle_gamma   90.00
#
_symmetry.space_group_name_H-M   'P 1'
#
loop_
_entity.id
_entity.type
_entity.pdbx_description
1 polymer ?
#
loop_
_entity_poly.entity_id
_entity_poly.type
_entity_poly.pdbx_seq_one_letter_code
_entity_poly.pdbx_strand_id
1 'polypeptide(L)'
;MDNAWEDWKRGEYPGNHLWGVTHLHKYGIEVDILPHEKYVFLNKVGRHLKLGDYLDQQIRILFRLFHYDLVYSACGDNTFFLALLRSLGIFWKPVVAIIHHPLGQSRRNRIFVKGHDKILCLSNSIKKQIEEKFDINEGKVELLEWAIEVPFYEREIKNVGYQPEFILSAGKTQRDYNTLVKAFSEIDYPLYILCTGESAPEISEITPI
;
A
#
# COMPACT_ATOMS: atom_id res chain seq x y z
N MET A 1 0.15 6.30 10.14
CA MET A 1 1.51 6.16 9.54
C MET A 1 2.05 7.57 9.29
N ASP A 2 1.77 8.48 10.22
CA ASP A 2 1.55 9.89 9.85
C ASP A 2 2.86 10.67 9.77
N ASN A 3 3.94 10.08 10.30
CA ASN A 3 5.28 10.62 10.31
C ASN A 3 6.23 9.87 9.38
N ALA A 4 5.77 8.87 8.61
CA ALA A 4 6.66 7.99 7.82
C ALA A 4 7.59 8.76 6.87
N TRP A 5 7.13 9.88 6.33
CA TRP A 5 7.95 10.77 5.50
C TRP A 5 9.06 11.46 6.30
N GLU A 6 8.73 12.01 7.47
CA GLU A 6 9.70 12.67 8.33
C GLU A 6 10.67 11.65 8.95
N ASP A 7 10.20 10.46 9.29
CA ASP A 7 11.01 9.35 9.81
C ASP A 7 12.00 8.86 8.74
N TRP A 8 11.58 8.78 7.47
CA TRP A 8 12.48 8.47 6.35
C TRP A 8 13.54 9.56 6.17
N LYS A 9 13.18 10.85 6.25
CA LYS A 9 14.16 11.95 6.18
C LYS A 9 15.21 11.88 7.30
N ARG A 10 14.84 11.40 8.48
CA ARG A 10 15.78 11.14 9.60
C ARG A 10 16.57 9.85 9.44
N GLY A 11 16.27 9.04 8.42
CA GLY A 11 16.92 7.76 8.18
C GLY A 11 16.45 6.62 9.07
N GLU A 12 15.32 6.79 9.77
CA GLU A 12 14.73 5.84 10.72
C GLU A 12 13.66 4.94 10.09
N TYR A 13 13.20 5.28 8.88
CA TYR A 13 12.16 4.54 8.17
C TYR A 13 12.61 4.19 6.75
N PRO A 14 12.34 2.96 6.27
CA PRO A 14 12.73 2.54 4.93
C PRO A 14 11.84 3.19 3.87
N GLY A 15 12.46 3.72 2.83
CA GLY A 15 11.82 4.41 1.71
C GLY A 15 10.99 3.49 0.81
N ASN A 16 11.20 2.17 0.82
CA ASN A 16 10.32 1.25 0.09
C ASN A 16 8.88 1.20 0.64
N HIS A 17 8.65 1.66 1.87
CA HIS A 17 7.31 1.85 2.44
C HIS A 17 6.66 3.18 1.99
N LEU A 18 7.40 4.04 1.31
CA LEU A 18 6.94 5.31 0.75
C LEU A 18 6.70 5.22 -0.76
N TRP A 19 6.59 4.00 -1.29
CA TRP A 19 6.04 3.74 -2.62
C TRP A 19 6.76 4.49 -3.76
N GLY A 20 8.08 4.64 -3.65
CA GLY A 20 8.89 5.28 -4.69
C GLY A 20 8.89 6.81 -4.67
N VAL A 21 8.06 7.46 -3.84
CA VAL A 21 8.02 8.93 -3.68
C VAL A 21 9.41 9.51 -3.35
N THR A 22 10.21 8.76 -2.61
CA THR A 22 11.58 9.11 -2.22
C THR A 22 12.54 9.28 -3.39
N HIS A 23 12.20 8.76 -4.58
CA HIS A 23 13.07 8.72 -5.76
C HIS A 23 12.58 9.57 -6.93
N LEU A 24 11.33 10.03 -6.92
CA LEU A 24 10.71 10.75 -8.04
C LEU A 24 11.46 12.03 -8.44
N HIS A 25 12.06 12.72 -7.47
CA HIS A 25 12.88 13.91 -7.73
C HIS A 25 14.07 13.65 -8.68
N LYS A 26 14.61 12.43 -8.72
CA LYS A 26 15.69 12.03 -9.64
C LYS A 26 15.26 12.08 -11.11
N TYR A 27 13.96 12.08 -11.35
CA TYR A 27 13.33 12.17 -12.67
C TYR A 27 12.72 13.56 -12.92
N GLY A 28 13.06 14.57 -12.10
CA GLY A 28 12.50 15.92 -12.20
C GLY A 28 11.04 16.03 -11.76
N ILE A 29 10.54 15.03 -11.03
CA ILE A 29 9.16 15.03 -10.51
C ILE A 29 9.19 15.52 -9.06
N GLU A 30 8.64 16.72 -8.84
CA GLU A 30 8.42 17.26 -7.51
C GLU A 30 7.19 16.63 -6.86
N VAL A 31 7.29 16.31 -5.57
CA VAL A 31 6.22 15.66 -4.82
C VAL A 31 5.86 16.48 -3.60
N ASP A 32 4.59 16.83 -3.49
CA ASP A 32 4.00 17.38 -2.28
C ASP A 32 3.09 16.32 -1.63
N ILE A 33 3.40 15.95 -0.38
CA ILE A 33 2.65 14.95 0.36
C ILE A 33 1.51 15.64 1.08
N LEU A 34 0.29 15.33 0.66
CA LEU A 34 -0.91 15.81 1.34
C LEU A 34 -0.96 15.20 2.76
N PRO A 35 -0.98 16.01 3.83
CA PRO A 35 -1.02 15.48 5.19
C PRO A 35 -2.22 14.56 5.43
N HIS A 36 -2.04 13.55 6.28
CA HIS A 36 -3.12 12.65 6.67
C HIS A 36 -4.22 13.42 7.40
N GLU A 37 -5.47 13.14 7.04
CA GLU A 37 -6.72 13.62 7.66
C GLU A 37 -6.72 15.02 8.30
N LYS A 38 -7.44 15.98 7.69
CA LYS A 38 -7.72 17.27 8.34
C LYS A 38 -9.16 17.36 8.88
N TYR A 39 -10.11 16.88 8.10
CA TYR A 39 -11.54 16.95 8.40
C TYR A 39 -12.14 15.54 8.50
N VAL A 40 -11.91 14.85 9.62
CA VAL A 40 -12.31 13.44 9.85
C VAL A 40 -13.81 13.20 9.62
N PHE A 41 -14.66 14.19 9.83
CA PHE A 41 -16.10 14.06 9.56
C PHE A 41 -16.40 13.79 8.07
N LEU A 42 -15.59 14.32 7.15
CA LEU A 42 -15.75 14.05 5.71
C LEU A 42 -15.50 12.58 5.40
N ASN A 43 -14.59 11.91 6.10
CA ASN A 43 -14.34 10.48 5.92
C ASN A 43 -15.55 9.64 6.37
N LYS A 44 -16.25 10.07 7.44
CA LYS A 44 -17.52 9.43 7.85
C LYS A 44 -18.60 9.60 6.78
N VAL A 45 -18.72 10.80 6.21
CA VAL A 45 -19.64 11.07 5.09
C VAL A 45 -19.28 10.23 3.87
N GLY A 46 -18.00 10.15 3.52
CA GLY A 46 -17.49 9.35 2.42
C GLY A 46 -17.86 7.87 2.54
N ARG A 47 -17.68 7.28 3.72
CA ARG A 47 -18.12 5.92 4.00
C ARG A 47 -19.63 5.74 3.86
N HIS A 48 -20.41 6.64 4.46
CA HIS A 48 -21.88 6.58 4.39
C HIS A 48 -22.41 6.66 2.96
N LEU A 49 -21.81 7.53 2.13
CA LEU A 49 -22.16 7.72 0.72
C LEU A 49 -21.44 6.75 -0.23
N LYS A 50 -20.62 5.82 0.29
CA LYS A 50 -19.81 4.87 -0.50
C LYS A 50 -18.83 5.55 -1.48
N LEU A 51 -18.34 6.73 -1.14
CA LEU A 51 -17.34 7.51 -1.88
C LEU A 51 -15.89 7.19 -1.49
N GLY A 52 -15.70 6.25 -0.56
CA GLY A 52 -14.39 5.82 -0.07
C GLY A 52 -14.07 6.35 1.32
N ASP A 53 -13.00 5.81 1.92
CA ASP A 53 -12.64 6.06 3.32
C ASP A 53 -11.94 7.38 3.56
N TYR A 54 -11.36 7.97 2.51
CA TYR A 54 -10.50 9.16 2.58
C TYR A 54 -11.09 10.34 1.79
N LEU A 55 -12.38 10.61 1.96
CA LEU A 55 -13.06 11.70 1.27
C LEU A 55 -12.46 13.08 1.64
N ASP A 56 -11.98 13.27 2.86
CA ASP A 56 -11.25 14.48 3.29
C ASP A 56 -10.10 14.81 2.34
N GLN A 57 -9.18 13.86 2.13
CA GLN A 57 -7.99 14.06 1.30
C GLN A 57 -8.39 14.36 -0.14
N GLN A 58 -9.38 13.63 -0.66
CA GLN A 58 -9.87 13.79 -2.02
C GLN A 58 -10.55 15.14 -2.23
N ILE A 59 -11.28 15.68 -1.25
CA ILE A 59 -11.84 17.03 -1.34
C ILE A 59 -10.73 18.09 -1.24
N ARG A 60 -9.78 17.92 -0.31
CA ARG A 60 -8.68 18.88 -0.15
C ARG A 60 -7.80 18.99 -1.39
N ILE A 61 -7.55 17.88 -2.09
CA ILE A 61 -6.77 17.93 -3.34
C ILE A 61 -7.54 18.67 -4.44
N LEU A 62 -8.87 18.53 -4.53
CA LEU A 62 -9.69 19.25 -5.51
C LEU A 62 -9.51 20.78 -5.43
N PHE A 63 -9.34 21.33 -4.23
CA PHE A 63 -9.11 22.76 -4.02
C PHE A 63 -7.67 23.22 -4.33
N ARG A 64 -6.74 22.29 -4.57
CA ARG A 64 -5.33 22.60 -4.83
C ARG A 64 -4.86 22.20 -6.23
N LEU A 65 -5.73 21.57 -7.04
CA LEU A 65 -5.40 20.96 -8.33
C LEU A 65 -4.67 21.86 -9.32
N PHE A 66 -4.92 23.18 -9.28
CA PHE A 66 -4.27 24.11 -10.20
C PHE A 66 -2.74 24.18 -10.02
N HIS A 67 -2.23 23.76 -8.86
CA HIS A 67 -0.80 23.77 -8.55
C HIS A 67 -0.08 22.46 -8.91
N TYR A 68 -0.78 21.43 -9.38
CA TYR A 68 -0.20 20.12 -9.65
C TYR A 68 -0.61 19.58 -11.01
N ASP A 69 0.28 18.81 -11.63
CA ASP A 69 0.02 18.19 -12.92
C ASP A 69 -0.76 16.88 -12.82
N LEU A 70 -0.57 16.12 -11.74
CA LEU A 70 -1.22 14.82 -11.53
C LEU A 70 -1.44 14.54 -10.04
N VAL A 71 -2.29 13.55 -9.76
CA VAL A 71 -2.45 12.96 -8.43
C VAL A 71 -1.86 11.57 -8.44
N TYR A 72 -0.95 11.30 -7.50
CA TYR A 72 -0.36 9.99 -7.28
C TYR A 72 -0.83 9.44 -5.93
N SER A 73 -1.32 8.19 -5.92
CA SER A 73 -1.77 7.52 -4.70
C SER A 73 -1.05 6.20 -4.48
N ALA A 74 -0.40 6.08 -3.33
CA ALA A 74 0.17 4.85 -2.81
C ALA A 74 -0.88 3.80 -2.38
N CYS A 75 -2.16 4.16 -2.36
CA CYS A 75 -3.25 3.27 -1.96
C CYS A 75 -4.44 3.42 -2.91
N GLY A 76 -4.81 2.32 -3.57
CA GLY A 76 -5.92 2.30 -4.53
C GLY A 76 -7.23 2.84 -3.95
N ASP A 77 -7.61 2.50 -2.73
CA ASP A 77 -8.91 2.93 -2.18
C ASP A 77 -9.00 4.45 -1.86
N ASN A 78 -7.87 5.16 -1.85
CA ASN A 78 -7.81 6.58 -1.46
C ASN A 78 -8.25 7.54 -2.57
N THR A 79 -8.48 7.07 -3.79
CA THR A 79 -8.76 7.91 -4.97
C THR A 79 -10.09 7.60 -5.66
N PHE A 80 -10.97 6.81 -5.04
CA PHE A 80 -12.23 6.43 -5.67
C PHE A 80 -13.14 7.61 -6.04
N PHE A 81 -13.28 8.62 -5.16
CA PHE A 81 -14.08 9.81 -5.45
C PHE A 81 -13.47 10.62 -6.60
N LEU A 82 -12.14 10.76 -6.65
CA LEU A 82 -11.47 11.39 -7.78
C LEU A 82 -11.72 10.62 -9.09
N ALA A 83 -11.60 9.29 -9.06
CA ALA A 83 -11.88 8.43 -10.21
C ALA A 83 -13.35 8.54 -10.67
N LEU A 84 -14.29 8.64 -9.73
CA LEU A 84 -15.70 8.90 -10.03
C LEU A 84 -15.86 10.23 -10.78
N LEU A 85 -15.31 11.32 -10.25
CA LEU A 85 -15.38 12.63 -10.90
C LEU A 85 -14.72 12.64 -12.29
N ARG A 86 -13.59 11.94 -12.48
CA ARG A 86 -12.95 11.76 -13.80
C ARG A 86 -13.83 10.98 -14.75
N SER A 87 -14.43 9.89 -14.27
CA SER A 87 -15.31 9.04 -15.08
C SER A 87 -16.56 9.78 -15.60
N LEU A 88 -16.94 10.86 -14.91
CA LEU A 88 -18.03 11.79 -15.23
C LEU A 88 -17.56 13.03 -16.01
N GLY A 89 -16.25 13.22 -16.23
CA GLY A 89 -15.70 14.38 -16.93
C GLY A 89 -15.64 15.68 -16.11
N ILE A 90 -15.89 15.62 -14.80
CA ILE A 90 -15.87 16.80 -13.91
C ILE A 90 -14.42 17.14 -13.48
N PHE A 91 -13.56 16.12 -13.43
CA PHE A 91 -12.17 16.24 -13.02
C PHE A 91 -11.25 15.79 -14.17
N TRP A 92 -10.24 16.59 -14.52
CA TRP A 92 -9.39 16.34 -15.69
C TRP A 92 -7.92 16.02 -15.38
N LYS A 93 -7.41 16.29 -14.17
CA LYS A 93 -6.01 15.99 -13.84
C LYS A 93 -5.79 14.47 -13.76
N PRO A 94 -4.72 13.93 -14.37
CA PRO A 94 -4.42 12.50 -14.32
C PRO A 94 -4.34 11.95 -12.90
N VAL A 95 -4.80 10.71 -12.73
CA VAL A 95 -4.72 9.97 -11.45
C VAL A 95 -3.99 8.65 -11.67
N VAL A 96 -2.90 8.49 -10.93
CA VAL A 96 -2.09 7.28 -10.88
C VAL A 96 -2.24 6.64 -9.51
N ALA A 97 -2.52 5.33 -9.45
CA ALA A 97 -2.67 4.63 -8.19
C ALA A 97 -1.91 3.31 -8.15
N ILE A 98 -1.33 2.98 -6.99
CA ILE A 98 -0.82 1.65 -6.68
C ILE A 98 -1.94 0.77 -6.14
N ILE A 99 -2.00 -0.47 -6.64
CA ILE A 99 -2.89 -1.52 -6.15
C ILE A 99 -2.06 -2.71 -5.68
N HIS A 100 -2.31 -3.11 -4.43
CA HIS A 100 -1.69 -4.27 -3.78
C HIS A 100 -2.67 -5.43 -3.53
N HIS A 101 -3.96 -5.24 -3.85
CA HIS A 101 -5.00 -6.26 -3.68
C HIS A 101 -5.78 -6.52 -4.97
N PRO A 102 -6.26 -7.76 -5.19
CA PRO A 102 -7.17 -8.10 -6.28
C PRO A 102 -8.42 -7.19 -6.32
N LEU A 103 -8.85 -6.79 -7.52
CA LEU A 103 -10.13 -6.09 -7.71
C LEU A 103 -11.24 -7.07 -8.13
N GLY A 104 -12.35 -7.05 -7.38
CA GLY A 104 -13.58 -7.77 -7.78
C GLY A 104 -14.29 -7.11 -8.97
N GLN A 105 -15.13 -7.85 -9.70
CA GLN A 105 -15.97 -7.27 -10.76
C GLN A 105 -17.20 -6.57 -10.15
N SER A 106 -17.07 -5.29 -9.84
CA SER A 106 -18.18 -4.47 -9.35
C SER A 106 -18.31 -3.17 -10.16
N ARG A 107 -19.50 -2.54 -10.15
CA ARG A 107 -19.70 -1.22 -10.78
C ARG A 107 -18.75 -0.17 -10.19
N ARG A 108 -18.50 -0.24 -8.87
CA ARG A 108 -17.52 0.61 -8.18
C ARG A 108 -16.13 0.44 -8.77
N ASN A 109 -15.67 -0.80 -8.93
CA ASN A 109 -14.34 -1.07 -9.46
C ASN A 109 -14.23 -0.74 -10.95
N ARG A 110 -15.31 -0.86 -11.73
CA ARG A 110 -15.34 -0.36 -13.13
C ARG A 110 -15.17 1.15 -13.19
N ILE A 111 -15.85 1.90 -12.32
CA ILE A 111 -15.68 3.36 -12.21
C ILE A 111 -14.24 3.69 -11.80
N PHE A 112 -13.73 2.98 -10.80
CA PHE A 112 -12.36 3.13 -10.33
C PHE A 112 -11.37 2.97 -11.48
N VAL A 113 -11.42 1.83 -12.17
CA VAL A 113 -10.51 1.53 -13.29
C VAL A 113 -10.70 2.55 -14.41
N LYS A 114 -11.93 2.87 -14.79
CA LYS A 114 -12.21 3.88 -15.83
C LYS A 114 -11.60 5.24 -15.49
N GLY A 115 -11.72 5.70 -14.24
CA GLY A 115 -11.27 7.02 -13.80
C GLY A 115 -9.76 7.19 -13.61
N HIS A 116 -8.98 6.11 -13.54
CA HIS A 116 -7.52 6.18 -13.44
C HIS A 116 -6.85 6.20 -14.81
N ASP A 117 -5.74 6.92 -14.90
CA ASP A 117 -4.90 6.99 -16.12
C ASP A 117 -3.90 5.85 -16.14
N LYS A 118 -3.30 5.57 -14.98
CA LYS A 118 -2.40 4.45 -14.76
C LYS A 118 -2.72 3.74 -13.46
N ILE A 119 -2.68 2.43 -13.50
CA ILE A 119 -2.78 1.55 -12.34
C ILE A 119 -1.49 0.76 -12.24
N LEU A 120 -0.78 0.92 -11.14
CA LEU A 120 0.49 0.25 -10.89
C LEU A 120 0.23 -0.95 -9.98
N CYS A 121 0.50 -2.16 -10.46
CA CYS A 121 0.27 -3.39 -9.73
C CYS A 121 1.59 -3.94 -9.17
N LEU A 122 1.56 -4.43 -7.93
CA LEU A 122 2.75 -4.98 -7.27
C LEU A 122 3.08 -6.42 -7.71
N SER A 123 2.21 -7.06 -8.47
CA SER A 123 2.44 -8.40 -8.99
C SER A 123 1.83 -8.58 -10.38
N ASN A 124 2.43 -9.47 -11.16
CA ASN A 124 1.93 -9.84 -12.47
C ASN A 124 0.56 -10.54 -12.38
N SER A 125 0.29 -11.26 -11.29
CA SER A 125 -1.01 -11.90 -11.06
C SER A 125 -2.13 -10.89 -10.88
N ILE A 126 -1.89 -9.79 -10.14
CA ILE A 126 -2.88 -8.71 -9.98
C ILE A 126 -3.06 -7.96 -11.30
N LYS A 127 -1.96 -7.65 -12.02
CA LYS A 127 -2.00 -6.99 -13.32
C LYS A 127 -2.91 -7.74 -14.30
N LYS A 128 -2.59 -9.02 -14.57
CA LYS A 128 -3.37 -9.88 -15.49
C LYS A 128 -4.83 -9.96 -15.08
N GLN A 129 -5.09 -10.14 -13.78
CA GLN A 129 -6.45 -10.23 -13.29
C GLN A 129 -7.25 -8.94 -13.55
N ILE A 130 -6.64 -7.76 -13.41
CA ILE A 130 -7.32 -6.49 -13.71
C ILE A 130 -7.53 -6.34 -15.21
N GLU A 131 -6.52 -6.63 -16.03
CA GLU A 131 -6.62 -6.56 -17.49
C GLU A 131 -7.75 -7.44 -18.03
N GLU A 132 -7.80 -8.71 -17.58
CA GLU A 132 -8.82 -9.69 -17.98
C GLU A 132 -10.23 -9.31 -17.49
N LYS A 133 -10.38 -8.89 -16.23
CA LYS A 133 -11.71 -8.61 -15.64
C LYS A 133 -12.36 -7.34 -16.17
N PHE A 134 -11.55 -6.37 -16.60
CA PHE A 134 -12.02 -5.04 -16.98
C PHE A 134 -11.80 -4.71 -18.46
N ASP A 135 -11.31 -5.68 -19.25
CA ASP A 135 -11.07 -5.54 -20.69
C ASP A 135 -10.22 -4.30 -21.00
N ILE A 136 -9.06 -4.23 -20.35
CA ILE A 136 -8.19 -3.05 -20.38
C ILE A 136 -7.08 -3.22 -21.41
N ASN A 137 -6.92 -2.20 -22.24
CA ASN A 137 -5.85 -2.12 -23.24
C ASN A 137 -4.46 -2.06 -22.58
N GLU A 138 -3.46 -2.53 -23.34
CA GLU A 138 -2.05 -2.45 -22.99
C GLU A 138 -1.64 -1.01 -22.61
N GLY A 139 -0.88 -0.90 -21.53
CA GLY A 139 -0.35 0.37 -21.02
C GLY A 139 -1.17 1.06 -19.95
N LYS A 140 -2.46 0.76 -19.73
CA LYS A 140 -3.19 1.39 -18.61
C LYS A 140 -2.86 0.76 -17.25
N VAL A 141 -2.54 -0.54 -17.25
CA VAL A 141 -2.11 -1.29 -16.06
C VAL A 141 -0.65 -1.67 -16.25
N GLU A 142 0.20 -1.31 -15.31
CA GLU A 142 1.63 -1.56 -15.37
C GLU A 142 2.12 -2.33 -14.16
N LEU A 143 3.14 -3.15 -14.35
CA LEU A 143 3.81 -3.85 -13.26
C LEU A 143 4.82 -2.90 -12.61
N LEU A 144 4.71 -2.70 -11.30
CA LEU A 144 5.71 -2.04 -10.48
C LEU A 144 6.01 -2.97 -9.30
N GLU A 145 7.02 -3.81 -9.45
CA GLU A 145 7.38 -4.76 -8.40
C GLU A 145 7.83 -4.03 -7.13
N TRP A 146 7.46 -4.60 -5.98
CA TRP A 146 7.86 -4.04 -4.70
C TRP A 146 9.28 -4.50 -4.38
N ALA A 147 10.19 -3.54 -4.23
CA ALA A 147 11.59 -3.77 -3.91
C ALA A 147 11.94 -3.24 -2.51
N ILE A 148 13.02 -3.76 -1.93
CA ILE A 148 13.53 -3.34 -0.62
C ILE A 148 14.62 -2.27 -0.77
N GLU A 149 14.67 -1.29 0.15
CA GLU A 149 15.77 -0.34 0.20
C GLU A 149 17.00 -0.96 0.87
N VAL A 150 17.82 -1.67 0.10
CA VAL A 150 19.02 -2.38 0.60
C VAL A 150 19.92 -1.52 1.51
N PRO A 151 20.27 -0.26 1.16
CA PRO A 151 21.14 0.57 2.02
C PRO A 151 20.56 0.90 3.39
N PHE A 152 19.24 0.84 3.56
CA PHE A 152 18.61 1.03 4.87
C PHE A 152 18.96 -0.12 5.81
N TYR A 153 18.80 -1.35 5.34
CA TYR A 153 18.99 -2.56 6.15
C TYR A 153 20.46 -2.94 6.34
N GLU A 154 21.34 -2.60 5.39
CA GLU A 154 22.78 -2.87 5.52
C GLU A 154 23.44 -2.15 6.70
N ARG A 155 22.87 -1.03 7.18
CA ARG A 155 23.42 -0.30 8.34
C ARG A 155 23.46 -1.16 9.60
N GLU A 156 22.45 -2.01 9.78
CA GLU A 156 22.31 -2.88 10.94
C GLU A 156 23.06 -4.22 10.78
N ILE A 157 23.28 -4.66 9.54
CA ILE A 157 23.92 -5.97 9.24
C ILE A 157 25.43 -5.95 9.51
N LYS A 158 26.10 -4.78 9.43
CA LYS A 158 27.57 -4.69 9.47
C LYS A 158 28.21 -5.12 10.80
N ASN A 159 27.44 -5.36 11.85
CA ASN A 159 27.96 -5.69 13.20
C ASN A 159 27.59 -7.08 13.71
N VAL A 160 26.97 -7.95 12.91
CA VAL A 160 26.46 -9.24 13.39
C VAL A 160 27.27 -10.41 12.82
N GLY A 161 28.23 -10.91 13.60
CA GLY A 161 28.85 -12.23 13.39
C GLY A 161 27.95 -13.40 13.80
N TYR A 162 26.63 -13.15 13.89
CA TYR A 162 25.66 -14.05 14.49
C TYR A 162 25.01 -14.92 13.42
N GLN A 163 25.08 -16.24 13.61
CA GLN A 163 24.31 -17.22 12.88
C GLN A 163 23.09 -17.56 13.75
N PRO A 164 21.88 -17.07 13.42
CA PRO A 164 20.70 -17.40 14.21
C PRO A 164 20.41 -18.90 14.13
N GLU A 165 20.31 -19.56 15.27
CA GLU A 165 19.88 -20.97 15.40
C GLU A 165 18.34 -21.08 15.51
N PHE A 166 17.63 -20.22 14.79
CA PHE A 166 16.17 -20.16 14.84
C PHE A 166 15.60 -19.61 13.53
N ILE A 167 14.32 -19.90 13.29
CA ILE A 167 13.53 -19.31 12.22
C ILE A 167 12.71 -18.16 12.79
N LEU A 168 12.73 -17.01 12.11
CA LEU A 168 11.94 -15.84 12.46
C LEU A 168 10.82 -15.64 11.44
N SER A 169 9.58 -15.56 11.92
CA SER A 169 8.44 -15.13 11.11
C SER A 169 7.91 -13.81 11.64
N ALA A 170 8.17 -12.73 10.90
CA ALA A 170 7.70 -11.39 11.24
C ALA A 170 6.57 -10.97 10.29
N GLY A 171 5.42 -10.61 10.87
CA GLY A 171 4.27 -10.21 10.07
C GLY A 171 3.16 -9.65 10.94
N LYS A 172 2.29 -8.84 10.33
CA LYS A 172 1.16 -8.22 11.04
C LYS A 172 -0.15 -8.73 10.47
N THR A 173 -0.40 -8.44 9.21
CA THR A 173 -1.74 -8.58 8.63
C THR A 173 -1.92 -9.94 7.95
N GLN A 174 -3.01 -10.63 8.30
CA GLN A 174 -3.51 -11.86 7.63
C GLN A 174 -2.43 -12.95 7.47
N ARG A 175 -1.65 -13.17 8.53
CA ARG A 175 -0.71 -14.29 8.59
C ARG A 175 -1.39 -15.47 9.26
N ASP A 176 -1.36 -16.62 8.59
CA ASP A 176 -1.87 -17.87 9.15
C ASP A 176 -0.77 -18.54 10.00
N TYR A 177 -0.58 -17.99 11.20
CA TYR A 177 0.40 -18.53 12.14
C TYR A 177 -0.01 -19.88 12.72
N ASN A 178 -1.30 -20.23 12.70
CA ASN A 178 -1.75 -21.55 13.13
C ASN A 178 -1.17 -22.65 12.22
N THR A 179 -1.24 -22.46 10.91
CA THR A 179 -0.62 -23.39 9.94
C THR A 179 0.90 -23.42 10.11
N LEU A 180 1.55 -22.28 10.36
CA LEU A 180 3.00 -22.22 10.59
C LEU A 180 3.40 -23.00 11.85
N VAL A 181 2.75 -22.75 12.99
CA VAL A 181 3.03 -23.44 14.26
C VAL A 181 2.76 -24.94 14.12
N LYS A 182 1.68 -25.33 13.45
CA LYS A 182 1.38 -26.75 13.18
C LYS A 182 2.46 -27.42 12.31
N ALA A 183 3.05 -26.71 11.36
CA ALA A 183 4.17 -27.27 10.60
C ALA A 183 5.40 -27.45 11.49
N PHE A 184 5.64 -26.51 12.42
CA PHE A 184 6.78 -26.56 13.33
C PHE A 184 6.63 -27.51 14.51
N SER A 185 5.43 -28.04 14.80
CA SER A 185 5.29 -29.12 15.81
C SER A 185 5.96 -30.43 15.38
N GLU A 186 6.29 -30.57 14.10
CA GLU A 186 7.00 -31.73 13.53
C GLU A 186 8.46 -31.42 13.19
N ILE A 187 8.94 -30.19 13.45
CA ILE A 187 10.29 -29.73 13.12
C ILE A 187 11.02 -29.42 14.41
N ASP A 188 12.13 -30.14 14.67
CA ASP A 188 13.01 -29.88 15.81
C ASP A 188 13.93 -28.69 15.53
N TYR A 189 13.33 -27.50 15.40
CA TYR A 189 14.04 -26.24 15.20
C TYR A 189 13.27 -25.06 15.80
N PRO A 190 13.92 -24.12 16.52
CA PRO A 190 13.22 -23.02 17.16
C PRO A 190 12.52 -22.07 16.18
N LEU A 191 11.27 -21.69 16.48
CA LEU A 191 10.49 -20.71 15.74
C LEU A 191 10.12 -19.52 16.63
N TYR A 192 10.45 -18.32 16.18
CA TYR A 192 10.02 -17.06 16.79
C TYR A 192 9.00 -16.37 15.87
N ILE A 193 7.86 -15.99 16.44
CA ILE A 193 6.80 -15.28 15.71
C ILE A 193 6.68 -13.86 16.29
N LEU A 194 6.98 -12.86 15.46
CA LEU A 194 6.69 -11.47 15.77
C LEU A 194 5.37 -11.08 15.09
N CYS A 195 4.34 -10.92 15.91
CA CYS A 195 2.97 -10.67 15.46
C CYS A 195 2.27 -9.66 16.36
N THR A 196 1.11 -9.15 15.93
CA THR A 196 0.21 -8.43 16.82
C THR A 196 -0.68 -9.40 17.58
N GLY A 197 -1.25 -8.98 18.72
CA GLY A 197 -2.18 -9.81 19.49
C GLY A 197 -3.35 -10.36 18.66
N GLU A 198 -3.90 -9.57 17.74
CA GLU A 198 -4.99 -10.00 16.82
C GLU A 198 -4.59 -11.12 15.85
N SER A 199 -3.30 -11.21 15.53
CA SER A 199 -2.75 -12.21 14.62
C SER A 199 -2.04 -13.33 15.38
N ALA A 200 -2.06 -13.33 16.71
CA ALA A 200 -1.35 -14.35 17.46
C ALA A 200 -1.95 -15.74 17.15
N PRO A 201 -1.11 -16.78 17.04
CA PRO A 201 -1.60 -18.14 16.91
C PRO A 201 -2.49 -18.53 18.10
N GLU A 202 -3.55 -19.29 17.83
CA GLU A 202 -4.56 -19.70 18.82
C GLU A 202 -4.24 -21.07 19.46
N ILE A 203 -3.09 -21.65 19.13
CA ILE A 203 -2.69 -22.99 19.54
C ILE A 203 -2.12 -22.95 20.96
N SER A 204 -2.54 -23.88 21.82
CA SER A 204 -2.27 -23.90 23.26
C SER A 204 -0.84 -24.27 23.67
N GLU A 205 0.01 -24.68 22.74
CA GLU A 205 1.38 -25.18 23.00
C GLU A 205 2.47 -24.15 22.68
N ILE A 206 2.20 -22.88 22.97
CA ILE A 206 3.13 -21.78 22.68
C ILE A 206 3.61 -21.21 24.00
N THR A 207 4.93 -21.19 24.19
CA THR A 207 5.56 -20.51 25.33
C THR A 207 5.79 -19.05 24.93
N PRO A 208 5.08 -18.07 25.55
CA PRO A 208 5.38 -16.65 25.32
C PRO A 208 6.77 -16.32 25.86
N ILE A 209 7.48 -15.42 25.17
CA ILE A 209 8.77 -14.87 25.61
C ILE A 209 8.53 -13.50 26.24
#